data_AF-A0A538BYA7-F1
#
_entry.id   AF-A0A538BYA7-F1
#
_cell.length_a   1.000
_cell.length_b   1.000
_cell.length_c   1.000
_cell.angle_alpha   90.00
_cell.angle_beta   90.00
_cell.angle_gamma   90.00
#
_symmetry.space_group_name_H-M   'P 1'
#
loop_
_entity.id
_entity.type
_entity.pdbx_description
1 polymer ?
#
loop_
_entity_poly.entity_id
_entity_poly.type
_entity_poly.pdbx_seq_one_letter_code
_entity_poly.pdbx_strand_id
1 'polypeptide(L)'
;SFASVDAAEGWLIFKTPPAEIAVHPTDGTEAHQLFLMCDDVAATVAELTAKGVAFTGPVVDRGWGLLTAIRLPGGGELGLYEPRHPTARDV
;
A
#
# COMPACT_ATOMS: atom_id res chain seq x y z
N SER A 1 0.18 18.00 1.61
CA SER A 1 0.22 17.15 2.82
C SER A 1 -1.20 16.76 3.16
N PHE A 2 -1.44 15.49 3.49
CA PHE A 2 -2.61 15.14 4.30
C PHE A 2 -2.49 15.97 5.58
N ALA A 3 -3.45 16.84 5.87
CA ALA A 3 -3.41 17.61 7.10
C ALA A 3 -3.35 16.60 8.25
N SER A 4 -2.32 16.67 9.09
CA SER A 4 -2.17 15.77 10.22
C SER A 4 -2.30 16.52 11.53
N VAL A 5 -2.90 15.87 12.52
CA VAL A 5 -2.89 16.34 13.91
C VAL A 5 -2.15 15.33 14.76
N ASP A 6 -1.36 15.83 15.72
CA ASP A 6 -0.80 15.04 16.81
C ASP A 6 -1.86 14.98 17.92
N ALA A 7 -2.35 13.77 18.20
CA ALA A 7 -3.34 13.47 19.23
C ALA A 7 -2.69 13.01 20.54
N ALA A 8 -1.57 13.66 20.90
CA ALA A 8 -0.70 13.39 22.04
C ALA A 8 0.21 12.15 21.88
N GLU A 9 1.39 12.23 22.50
CA GLU A 9 2.39 11.15 22.60
C GLU A 9 2.80 10.52 21.26
N GLY A 10 2.78 11.30 20.17
CA GLY A 10 3.22 10.85 18.85
C GLY A 10 2.16 10.05 18.07
N TRP A 11 0.89 10.08 18.50
CA TRP A 11 -0.22 9.51 17.75
C TRP A 11 -0.66 10.47 16.63
N LEU A 12 -0.19 10.21 15.42
CA LEU A 12 -0.48 11.05 14.24
C LEU A 12 -1.75 10.59 13.50
N ILE A 13 -2.70 11.50 13.29
CA ILE A 13 -3.93 11.30 12.52
C ILE A 13 -3.82 12.09 11.21
N PHE A 14 -4.01 11.47 10.05
CA PHE A 14 -3.86 12.09 8.72
C PHE A 14 -5.22 12.22 7.99
N LYS A 15 -5.56 13.41 7.48
CA LYS A 15 -6.72 13.67 6.62
C LYS A 15 -6.47 13.10 5.22
N THR A 16 -7.26 12.16 4.69
CA THR A 16 -7.04 11.54 3.36
C THR A 16 -8.01 12.04 2.23
N PRO A 17 -7.61 12.17 0.94
CA PRO A 17 -8.51 11.99 -0.22
C PRO A 17 -8.82 10.49 -0.44
N PRO A 18 -9.55 10.08 -1.49
CA PRO A 18 -10.06 8.72 -1.67
C PRO A 18 -9.03 7.64 -1.33
N ALA A 19 -9.25 7.02 -0.17
CA ALA A 19 -8.44 5.95 0.38
C ALA A 19 -9.38 4.79 0.66
N GLU A 20 -8.93 3.57 0.40
CA GLU A 20 -9.68 2.37 0.74
C GLU A 20 -9.03 1.68 1.92
N ILE A 21 -9.87 1.27 2.87
CA ILE A 21 -9.51 0.37 3.96
C ILE A 21 -10.25 -0.94 3.70
N ALA A 22 -9.50 -2.02 3.54
CA ALA A 22 -10.04 -3.36 3.40
C ALA A 22 -9.80 -4.15 4.69
N VAL A 23 -10.82 -4.87 5.15
CA VAL A 23 -10.74 -5.76 6.31
C VAL A 23 -10.91 -7.19 5.81
N HIS A 24 -9.83 -7.97 5.88
CA HIS A 24 -9.87 -9.38 5.51
C HIS A 24 -10.29 -10.22 6.73
N PRO A 25 -11.31 -11.08 6.61
CA PRO A 25 -11.58 -12.10 7.61
C PRO A 25 -10.37 -13.02 7.78
N THR A 26 -10.06 -13.41 9.02
CA THR A 26 -8.97 -14.35 9.31
C THR A 26 -9.34 -15.23 10.49
N ASP A 27 -9.02 -16.52 10.40
CA ASP A 27 -9.04 -17.47 11.53
C ASP A 27 -7.67 -17.52 12.23
N GLY A 28 -6.72 -16.68 11.81
CA GLY A 28 -5.34 -16.59 12.31
C GLY A 28 -5.04 -15.30 13.06
N THR A 29 -3.76 -14.94 13.16
CA THR A 29 -3.34 -13.71 13.84
C THR A 29 -3.87 -12.47 13.14
N GLU A 30 -4.47 -11.57 13.92
CA GLU A 30 -4.94 -10.27 13.46
C GLU A 30 -3.76 -9.44 12.93
N ALA A 31 -3.92 -8.87 11.74
CA ALA A 31 -2.93 -8.02 11.12
C ALA A 31 -3.62 -6.90 10.34
N HIS A 32 -2.93 -5.77 10.24
CA HIS A 32 -3.34 -4.65 9.40
C HIS A 32 -2.32 -4.47 8.29
N GLN A 33 -2.79 -4.17 7.09
CA GLN A 33 -1.94 -3.94 5.94
C GLN A 33 -2.31 -2.60 5.30
N LEU A 34 -1.27 -1.85 4.92
CA LEU A 34 -1.40 -0.60 4.16
C LEU A 34 -0.73 -0.80 2.81
N PHE A 35 -1.44 -0.45 1.74
CA PHE A 35 -0.92 -0.53 0.38
C PHE A 35 -1.10 0.79 -0.37
N LEU A 36 -0.11 1.14 -1.20
CA LEU A 36 -0.26 2.08 -2.30
C LEU A 36 -0.89 1.37 -3.50
N MET A 37 -1.68 2.09 -4.28
CA MET A 37 -2.34 1.55 -5.47
C MET A 37 -1.79 2.12 -6.75
N CYS A 38 -1.84 1.32 -7.80
CA CYS A 38 -1.50 1.70 -9.17
C CYS A 38 -2.38 0.96 -10.18
N ASP A 39 -2.46 1.49 -11.40
CA ASP A 39 -3.23 0.87 -12.49
C ASP A 39 -2.43 -0.21 -13.23
N ASP A 40 -1.10 -0.15 -13.18
CA ASP A 40 -0.17 -1.15 -13.76
C ASP A 40 1.02 -1.33 -12.82
N VAL A 41 1.06 -2.46 -12.11
CA VAL A 41 2.13 -2.73 -11.13
C VAL A 41 3.47 -2.99 -11.80
N ALA A 42 3.51 -3.58 -13.00
CA ALA A 42 4.77 -3.89 -13.68
C ALA A 42 5.46 -2.62 -14.16
N ALA A 43 4.71 -1.72 -14.79
CA ALA A 43 5.20 -0.41 -15.21
C ALA A 43 5.65 0.42 -14.00
N THR A 44 4.86 0.44 -12.92
CA THR A 44 5.18 1.18 -11.70
C THR A 44 6.45 0.66 -11.03
N VAL A 45 6.64 -0.67 -10.94
CA VAL A 45 7.86 -1.28 -10.40
C VAL A 45 9.07 -0.90 -11.24
N ALA A 46 8.97 -0.95 -12.57
CA ALA A 46 10.08 -0.60 -13.46
C ALA A 46 10.48 0.88 -13.29
N GLU A 47 9.51 1.79 -13.24
CA GLU A 47 9.74 3.21 -13.05
C GLU A 47 10.40 3.51 -11.68
N LEU A 48 9.86 2.94 -10.60
CA LEU A 48 10.38 3.17 -9.26
C LEU A 48 11.76 2.55 -9.07
N THR A 49 12.01 1.38 -9.67
CA THR A 49 13.34 0.76 -9.68
C THR A 49 14.36 1.64 -10.41
N ALA A 50 13.99 2.22 -11.56
CA ALA A 50 14.85 3.17 -12.28
C ALA A 50 15.18 4.43 -11.44
N LYS A 51 14.31 4.77 -10.48
CA LYS A 51 14.50 5.85 -9.50
C LYS A 51 15.24 5.40 -8.23
N GLY A 52 15.69 4.14 -8.15
CA GLY A 52 16.46 3.60 -7.03
C GLY A 52 15.63 3.05 -5.87
N VAL A 53 14.32 2.88 -6.03
CA VAL A 53 13.47 2.22 -5.02
C VAL A 53 13.72 0.72 -5.01
N ALA A 54 13.95 0.16 -3.82
CA ALA A 54 14.13 -1.27 -3.64
C ALA A 54 12.80 -1.97 -3.31
N PHE A 55 12.58 -3.11 -3.95
CA PHE A 55 11.45 -4.00 -3.66
C PHE A 55 11.92 -5.23 -2.88
N THR A 56 11.10 -5.73 -1.97
CA THR A 56 11.45 -6.85 -1.09
C THR A 56 11.05 -8.21 -1.65
N GLY A 57 10.28 -8.22 -2.73
CA GLY A 57 9.88 -9.44 -3.43
C GLY A 57 9.34 -9.17 -4.83
N PRO A 58 9.13 -10.22 -5.63
CA PRO A 58 8.51 -10.10 -6.94
C PRO A 58 7.05 -9.65 -6.82
N VAL A 59 6.45 -9.26 -7.94
CA VAL A 59 5.00 -9.11 -8.04
C VAL A 59 4.35 -10.49 -7.92
N VAL A 60 3.35 -10.61 -7.06
CA VAL A 60 2.62 -11.85 -6.80
C VAL A 60 1.13 -11.62 -6.95
N ASP A 61 0.48 -12.51 -7.68
CA ASP A 61 -0.98 -12.55 -7.83
C ASP A 61 -1.62 -13.16 -6.57
N ARG A 62 -2.56 -12.41 -5.97
CA ARG A 62 -3.34 -12.85 -4.79
C ARG A 62 -4.81 -13.14 -5.12
N GLY A 63 -5.16 -13.19 -6.41
CA GLY A 63 -6.53 -13.37 -6.89
C GLY A 63 -7.35 -12.08 -6.87
N TRP A 64 -7.21 -11.27 -5.82
CA TRP A 64 -7.86 -9.95 -5.71
C TRP A 64 -6.99 -8.79 -6.19
N GLY A 65 -5.71 -9.02 -6.47
CA GLY A 65 -4.79 -8.00 -6.97
C GLY A 65 -3.41 -8.57 -7.26
N LEU A 66 -2.59 -7.76 -7.95
CA LEU A 66 -1.16 -8.02 -8.13
C LEU A 66 -0.36 -7.18 -7.14
N LEU A 67 0.45 -7.82 -6.30
CA LEU A 67 1.08 -7.18 -5.15
C LEU A 67 2.60 -7.31 -5.14
N THR A 68 3.29 -6.28 -4.70
CA THR A 68 4.68 -6.33 -4.22
C THR A 68 4.84 -5.43 -2.99
N ALA A 69 6.05 -5.35 -2.44
CA ALA A 69 6.35 -4.51 -1.30
C ALA A 69 7.64 -3.71 -1.52
N ILE A 70 7.58 -2.42 -1.17
CA ILE A 70 8.69 -1.48 -1.20
C ILE A 70 9.42 -1.56 0.14
N ARG A 71 10.77 -1.63 0.10
CA ARG A 71 11.61 -1.48 1.29
C ARG A 71 11.66 -0.01 1.68
N LEU A 72 11.18 0.33 2.87
CA LEU A 72 11.31 1.67 3.43
C LEU A 72 12.70 1.88 4.05
N PRO A 73 13.24 3.11 4.03
CA PRO A 73 14.54 3.40 4.65
C PRO A 73 14.65 3.04 6.14
N GLY A 74 13.53 3.07 6.86
CA GLY A 74 13.44 2.69 8.28
C GLY A 74 13.41 1.17 8.52
N GLY A 75 13.59 0.34 7.48
CA GLY A 75 13.58 -1.12 7.58
C GLY A 75 12.20 -1.77 7.48
N GLY A 76 11.12 -0.98 7.55
CA GLY A 76 9.75 -1.44 7.31
C GLY A 76 9.45 -1.72 5.83
N GLU A 77 8.26 -2.24 5.58
CA GLU A 77 7.73 -2.50 4.24
C GLU A 77 6.44 -1.71 4.00
N LEU A 78 6.24 -1.25 2.77
CA LEU A 78 4.98 -0.65 2.32
C LEU A 78 4.51 -1.41 1.08
N GLY A 79 3.29 -1.92 1.12
CA GLY A 79 2.73 -2.64 -0.01
C GLY A 79 2.46 -1.73 -1.20
N LEU A 80 2.62 -2.26 -2.41
CA LEU A 80 2.18 -1.66 -3.67
C LEU A 80 1.30 -2.69 -4.37
N TYR A 81 0.12 -2.30 -4.85
CA TYR A 81 -0.75 -3.22 -5.55
C TYR A 81 -1.56 -2.62 -6.69
N GLU A 82 -1.82 -3.46 -7.68
CA GLU A 82 -2.81 -3.22 -8.73
C GLU A 82 -4.10 -3.98 -8.37
N PRO A 83 -5.24 -3.29 -8.20
CA PRO A 83 -6.50 -3.95 -7.85
C PRO A 83 -7.03 -4.78 -9.01
N ARG A 84 -7.59 -5.96 -8.69
CA ARG A 84 -8.37 -6.79 -9.63
C ARG A 84 -9.81 -7.00 -9.17
N HIS A 85 -10.31 -6.06 -8.38
CA HIS A 85 -11.66 -6.00 -7.87
C HIS A 85 -12.28 -4.63 -8.18
N PRO A 86 -13.61 -4.48 -8.09
CA PRO A 86 -14.23 -3.15 -8.13
C PRO A 86 -13.61 -2.23 -7.08
N THR A 87 -13.15 -1.07 -7.49
CA THR A 87 -12.58 -0.04 -6.60
C THR A 87 -13.67 0.93 -6.16
N ALA A 88 -13.54 1.44 -4.94
CA ALA A 88 -14.40 2.43 -4.31
C ALA A 88 -13.83 3.87 -4.41
N ARG A 89 -12.79 4.10 -5.23
CA ARG A 89 -12.27 5.44 -5.54
C ARG A 89 -12.88 5.99 -6.82
N ASP A 90 -13.11 7.30 -6.82
CA ASP A 90 -13.43 8.06 -8.02
C ASP A 90 -12.24 8.03 -9.00
N VAL A 91 -12.53 7.89 -10.30
CA VAL A 91 -11.54 8.00 -11.40
C VAL A 91 -11.19 9.45 -11.71
#